data_AF-A0A0K9GTN6-F1
#
_entry.id   AF-A0A0K9GTN6-F1
#
_cell.length_a   1.000
_cell.length_b   1.000
_cell.length_c   1.000
_cell.angle_alpha   90.00
_cell.angle_beta   90.00
_cell.angle_gamma   90.00
#
_symmetry.space_group_name_H-M   'P 1'
#
loop_
_entity.id
_entity.type
_entity.pdbx_description
1 polymer ?
#
loop_
_entity_poly.entity_id
_entity_poly.type
_entity_poly.pdbx_seq_one_letter_code
_entity_poly.pdbx_strand_id
1 'polypeptide(L)'
;MEKTEPNKTKNLKEYLIFDECNAMFKQDPEETQYPNGKYQLKGGAMVNAASFNYEASDVFDYATVIFYEGKLAHLQLDTESSVEDIEKRLSISFHTAIVEPYKFGSGYEVIFNETFADENIAILPNERDELKVVK
;
A
#
# COMPACT_ATOMS: atom_id res chain seq x y z
N MET A 1 -12.87 -35.00 25.19
CA MET A 1 -12.31 -34.81 23.85
C MET A 1 -12.89 -33.50 23.33
N GLU A 2 -12.21 -32.39 23.60
CA GLU A 2 -12.57 -31.10 22.99
C GLU A 2 -12.28 -31.19 21.49
N LYS A 3 -13.28 -30.80 20.69
CA LYS A 3 -13.15 -30.70 19.25
C LYS A 3 -12.32 -29.45 18.98
N THR A 4 -11.11 -29.63 18.48
CA THR A 4 -10.31 -28.56 17.90
C THR A 4 -11.07 -27.99 16.71
N GLU A 5 -11.47 -26.73 16.79
CA GLU A 5 -12.01 -25.99 15.65
C GLU A 5 -10.96 -25.92 14.53
N PRO A 6 -11.37 -25.98 13.25
CA PRO A 6 -10.43 -25.84 12.14
C PRO A 6 -9.83 -24.43 12.17
N ASN A 7 -8.51 -24.38 12.35
CA ASN A 7 -7.67 -23.18 12.33
C ASN A 7 -7.99 -22.33 11.08
N LYS A 8 -8.61 -21.16 11.29
CA LYS A 8 -9.23 -20.29 10.26
C LYS A 8 -8.23 -19.39 9.52
N THR A 9 -6.95 -19.77 9.48
CA THR A 9 -5.84 -19.03 8.83
C THR A 9 -5.41 -19.61 7.48
N LYS A 10 -6.12 -20.61 6.93
CA LYS A 10 -5.74 -21.22 5.65
C LYS A 10 -6.27 -20.41 4.46
N ASN A 11 -5.34 -19.73 3.77
CA ASN A 11 -5.37 -19.20 2.39
C ASN A 11 -5.30 -17.67 2.26
N LEU A 12 -4.38 -17.00 2.96
CA LEU A 12 -3.95 -15.66 2.56
C LEU A 12 -3.03 -15.76 1.33
N LYS A 13 -3.15 -14.82 0.38
CA LYS A 13 -2.26 -14.74 -0.78
C LYS A 13 -0.92 -14.11 -0.40
N GLU A 14 0.11 -14.36 -1.20
CA GLU A 14 1.42 -13.71 -1.06
C GLU A 14 1.47 -12.33 -1.72
N TYR A 15 0.51 -12.01 -2.59
CA TYR A 15 0.45 -10.73 -3.29
C TYR A 15 -1.00 -10.31 -3.56
N LEU A 16 -1.18 -9.00 -3.68
CA LEU A 16 -2.41 -8.35 -4.16
C LEU A 16 -2.09 -7.64 -5.48
N ILE A 17 -3.01 -7.73 -6.45
CA ILE A 17 -2.89 -6.97 -7.71
C ILE A 17 -3.86 -5.80 -7.74
N PHE A 18 -3.61 -4.86 -8.65
CA PHE A 18 -4.40 -3.63 -8.80
C PHE A 18 -5.90 -3.90 -8.96
N ASP A 19 -6.30 -4.79 -9.87
CA ASP A 19 -7.71 -5.07 -10.14
C ASP A 19 -8.43 -5.66 -8.92
N GLU A 20 -7.74 -6.45 -8.11
CA GLU A 20 -8.30 -7.01 -6.87
C GLU A 20 -8.50 -5.91 -5.83
N CYS A 21 -7.54 -4.99 -5.70
CA CYS A 21 -7.65 -3.84 -4.81
C CYS A 21 -8.80 -2.91 -5.21
N ASN A 22 -8.93 -2.59 -6.50
CA ASN A 22 -10.03 -1.78 -7.03
C ASN A 22 -11.41 -2.47 -6.97
N ALA A 23 -11.45 -3.80 -6.89
CA ALA A 23 -12.69 -4.52 -6.67
C ALA A 23 -13.14 -4.44 -5.20
N MET A 24 -12.20 -4.26 -4.26
CA MET A 24 -12.48 -4.16 -2.82
C MET A 24 -12.74 -2.73 -2.36
N PHE A 25 -12.03 -1.75 -2.96
CA PHE A 25 -12.00 -0.38 -2.47
C PHE A 25 -12.25 0.64 -3.58
N LYS A 26 -12.80 1.78 -3.17
CA LYS A 26 -13.04 2.90 -4.07
C LYS A 26 -11.87 3.87 -4.00
N GLN A 27 -11.32 4.22 -5.15
CA GLN A 27 -10.30 5.27 -5.25
C GLN A 27 -10.88 6.61 -4.83
N ASP A 28 -10.10 7.40 -4.10
CA ASP A 28 -10.49 8.74 -3.70
C ASP A 28 -10.51 9.67 -4.92
N PRO A 29 -11.68 10.25 -5.27
CA PRO A 29 -11.81 11.13 -6.43
C PRO A 29 -11.21 12.52 -6.22
N GLU A 30 -10.94 12.93 -4.98
CA GLU A 30 -10.34 14.24 -4.65
C GLU A 30 -8.80 14.19 -4.73
N GLU A 31 -8.23 12.99 -4.63
CA GLU A 31 -6.79 12.76 -4.70
C GLU A 31 -6.30 12.47 -6.12
N THR A 32 -5.09 12.95 -6.42
CA THR A 32 -4.45 12.66 -7.71
C THR A 32 -3.93 11.23 -7.72
N GLN A 33 -4.32 10.48 -8.75
CA GLN A 33 -3.92 9.10 -8.97
C GLN A 33 -2.75 9.05 -9.97
N TYR A 34 -1.77 8.18 -9.75
CA TYR A 34 -0.58 8.08 -10.58
C TYR A 34 -0.44 6.67 -11.19
N PRO A 35 -1.25 6.29 -12.21
CA PRO A 35 -1.20 4.95 -12.81
C PRO A 35 0.14 4.61 -13.49
N ASN A 36 0.98 5.61 -13.76
CA ASN A 36 2.35 5.46 -14.24
C ASN A 36 3.26 6.50 -13.55
N GLY A 37 3.16 6.57 -12.22
CA GLY A 37 3.94 7.47 -11.38
C GLY A 37 5.44 7.28 -11.56
N LYS A 38 6.15 8.40 -11.70
CA LYS A 38 7.59 8.41 -11.94
C LYS A 38 8.37 8.74 -10.67
N TYR A 39 8.88 7.72 -10.00
CA TYR A 39 9.66 7.82 -8.78
C TYR A 39 11.14 8.06 -9.10
N GLN A 40 11.82 8.85 -8.27
CA GLN A 40 13.28 8.87 -8.23
C GLN A 40 13.75 8.25 -6.94
N LEU A 41 14.63 7.25 -7.05
CA LEU A 41 15.28 6.63 -5.90
C LEU A 41 16.44 7.51 -5.41
N LYS A 42 16.87 7.36 -4.15
CA LYS A 42 18.01 8.10 -3.60
C LYS A 42 19.33 7.87 -4.35
N GLY A 43 19.47 6.74 -5.03
CA GLY A 43 20.58 6.49 -5.96
C GLY A 43 20.51 7.25 -7.29
N GLY A 44 19.47 8.05 -7.52
CA GLY A 44 19.23 8.79 -8.76
C GLY A 44 18.54 8.00 -9.87
N ALA A 45 18.31 6.70 -9.68
CA ALA A 45 17.58 5.87 -10.62
C ALA A 45 16.10 6.30 -10.72
N MET A 46 15.55 6.19 -11.93
CA MET A 46 14.14 6.48 -12.19
C MET A 46 13.38 5.16 -12.33
N VAL A 47 12.28 5.02 -11.61
CA VAL A 47 11.41 3.83 -11.65
C VAL A 47 9.97 4.28 -11.86
N ASN A 48 9.22 3.51 -12.65
CA ASN A 48 7.80 3.73 -12.85
C ASN A 48 7.01 2.72 -12.03
N ALA A 49 6.04 3.21 -11.26
CA ALA A 49 5.11 2.40 -10.49
C ALA A 49 3.74 3.09 -10.45
N ALA A 50 2.69 2.33 -10.26
CA ALA A 50 1.36 2.89 -10.12
C ALA A 50 1.10 3.24 -8.66
N SER A 51 0.60 4.44 -8.35
CA SER A 51 0.18 4.79 -7.00
C SER A 51 -1.24 5.31 -6.98
N PHE A 52 -1.98 4.82 -6.01
CA PHE A 52 -3.40 5.12 -5.86
C PHE A 52 -3.74 5.41 -4.41
N ASN A 53 -4.69 6.31 -4.24
CA ASN A 53 -5.27 6.71 -2.97
C ASN A 53 -6.70 6.20 -2.91
N TYR A 54 -7.09 5.59 -1.79
CA TYR A 54 -8.42 5.04 -1.56
C TYR A 54 -9.10 5.74 -0.41
N GLU A 55 -10.40 5.99 -0.59
CA GLU A 55 -11.25 6.58 0.44
C GLU A 55 -11.53 5.58 1.57
N ALA A 56 -12.09 6.09 2.66
CA ALA A 56 -12.45 5.29 3.82
C ALA A 56 -13.24 4.02 3.46
N SER A 57 -12.87 2.92 4.12
CA SER A 57 -13.49 1.62 4.02
C SER A 57 -13.77 1.05 5.41
N ASP A 58 -14.21 -0.21 5.46
CA ASP A 58 -14.34 -0.94 6.71
C ASP A 58 -12.99 -1.48 7.25
N VAL A 59 -11.88 -1.24 6.53
CA VAL A 59 -10.51 -1.68 6.87
C VAL A 59 -9.64 -0.52 7.34
N PHE A 60 -9.80 0.65 6.74
CA PHE A 60 -8.97 1.84 6.94
C PHE A 60 -9.78 3.11 6.70
N ASP A 61 -9.38 4.20 7.35
CA ASP A 61 -9.94 5.53 7.12
C ASP A 61 -9.37 6.17 5.86
N TYR A 62 -8.14 5.82 5.49
CA TYR A 62 -7.49 6.22 4.25
C TYR A 62 -6.36 5.25 3.89
N ALA A 63 -6.11 5.05 2.59
CA ALA A 63 -4.99 4.23 2.15
C ALA A 63 -4.28 4.81 0.93
N THR A 64 -2.94 4.88 1.00
CA THR A 64 -2.08 5.09 -0.16
C THR A 64 -1.40 3.78 -0.50
N VAL A 65 -1.45 3.37 -1.77
CA VAL A 65 -0.82 2.12 -2.21
C VAL A 65 0.10 2.37 -3.39
N ILE A 66 1.14 1.54 -3.52
CA ILE A 66 2.01 1.50 -4.68
C ILE A 66 1.98 0.09 -5.26
N PHE A 67 1.71 -0.04 -6.56
CA PHE A 67 1.87 -1.25 -7.34
C PHE A 67 3.07 -1.15 -8.26
N TYR A 68 3.96 -2.13 -8.19
CA TYR A 68 5.12 -2.27 -9.08
C TYR A 68 5.10 -3.65 -9.74
N GLU A 69 5.33 -3.68 -11.06
CA GLU A 69 5.23 -4.90 -11.87
C GLU A 69 3.90 -5.67 -11.65
N GLY A 70 2.82 -4.91 -11.45
CA GLY A 70 1.45 -5.42 -11.27
C GLY A 70 1.13 -5.96 -9.87
N LYS A 71 2.06 -5.87 -8.91
CA LYS A 71 1.89 -6.37 -7.54
C LYS A 71 2.00 -5.25 -6.51
N LEU A 72 1.29 -5.40 -5.40
CA LEU A 72 1.40 -4.48 -4.26
C LEU A 72 2.84 -4.48 -3.77
N ALA A 73 3.44 -3.29 -3.77
CA ALA A 73 4.82 -3.04 -3.38
C ALA A 73 4.90 -2.33 -2.03
N HIS A 74 3.92 -1.45 -1.77
CA HIS A 74 3.88 -0.62 -0.58
C HIS A 74 2.43 -0.22 -0.27
N LEU A 75 2.10 -0.14 1.02
CA LEU A 75 0.77 0.16 1.52
C LEU A 75 0.89 1.02 2.79
N GLN A 76 0.41 2.26 2.74
CA GLN A 76 0.22 3.11 3.90
C GLN A 76 -1.27 3.13 4.26
N LEU A 77 -1.58 2.85 5.52
CA LEU A 77 -2.94 2.80 6.04
C LEU A 77 -3.07 3.73 7.23
N ASP A 78 -4.06 4.62 7.17
CA ASP A 78 -4.61 5.25 8.36
C ASP A 78 -5.74 4.35 8.89
N THR A 79 -5.57 3.74 10.06
CA THR A 79 -6.51 2.75 10.61
C THR A 79 -6.28 2.48 12.10
N GLU A 80 -7.37 2.15 12.80
CA GLU A 80 -7.34 1.57 14.14
C GLU A 80 -7.37 0.03 14.14
N SER A 81 -7.54 -0.60 12.97
CA SER A 81 -7.60 -2.06 12.83
C SER A 81 -6.26 -2.70 13.16
N SER A 82 -6.28 -3.93 13.70
CA SER A 82 -5.04 -4.69 13.92
C SER A 82 -4.45 -5.20 12.61
N VAL A 83 -3.12 -5.43 12.58
CA VAL A 83 -2.44 -6.05 11.42
C VAL A 83 -3.11 -7.36 10.98
N GLU A 84 -3.49 -8.21 11.94
CA GLU A 84 -4.14 -9.51 11.64
C GLU A 84 -5.51 -9.32 10.97
N ASP A 85 -6.27 -8.30 11.39
CA ASP A 85 -7.57 -8.00 10.77
C ASP A 85 -7.40 -7.43 9.37
N ILE A 86 -6.38 -6.60 9.16
CA ILE A 86 -6.03 -6.05 7.84
C ILE A 86 -5.64 -7.18 6.88
N GLU A 87 -4.74 -8.09 7.28
CA GLU A 87 -4.36 -9.27 6.48
C GLU A 87 -5.58 -10.08 6.05
N LYS A 88 -6.50 -10.36 6.99
CA LYS A 88 -7.74 -11.10 6.70
C LYS A 88 -8.65 -10.37 5.72
N ARG A 89 -8.87 -9.07 5.90
CA ARG A 89 -9.78 -8.30 5.04
C ARG A 89 -9.21 -8.06 3.65
N LEU A 90 -7.91 -7.83 3.54
CA LEU A 90 -7.21 -7.74 2.25
C LEU A 90 -6.97 -9.11 1.60
N SER A 91 -7.19 -10.20 2.33
CA SER A 91 -6.91 -11.57 1.88
C SER A 91 -5.46 -11.80 1.42
N ILE A 92 -4.52 -11.06 2.01
CA ILE A 92 -3.08 -11.18 1.75
C ILE A 92 -2.31 -11.31 3.04
N SER A 93 -1.15 -11.97 2.99
CA SER A 93 -0.27 -12.06 4.14
C SER A 93 0.86 -11.05 4.06
N PHE A 94 1.22 -10.52 5.22
CA PHE A 94 2.32 -9.60 5.44
C PHE A 94 3.59 -10.31 5.93
N HIS A 95 3.63 -11.65 5.93
CA HIS A 95 4.73 -12.40 6.53
C HIS A 95 6.12 -12.10 5.92
N THR A 96 6.18 -11.67 4.66
CA THR A 96 7.41 -11.22 3.97
C THR A 96 7.57 -9.72 3.93
N ALA A 97 6.57 -8.96 4.38
CA ALA A 97 6.60 -7.51 4.38
C ALA A 97 7.26 -7.00 5.66
N ILE A 98 7.85 -5.80 5.56
CA ILE A 98 8.19 -5.00 6.72
C ILE A 98 6.91 -4.27 7.13
N VAL A 99 6.49 -4.40 8.38
CA VAL A 99 5.34 -3.69 8.93
C VAL A 99 5.84 -2.75 10.02
N GLU A 100 5.63 -1.46 9.81
CA GLU A 100 6.04 -0.41 10.75
C GLU A 100 4.90 0.58 11.02
N PRO A 101 4.93 1.34 12.12
CA PRO A 101 3.92 2.35 12.40
C PRO A 101 3.92 3.45 11.32
N TYR A 102 2.73 3.87 10.88
CA TYR A 102 2.63 4.96 9.92
C TYR A 102 3.10 6.28 10.54
N LYS A 103 4.07 6.95 9.89
CA LYS A 103 4.77 8.12 10.44
C LYS A 103 3.90 9.38 10.54
N PHE A 104 2.84 9.48 9.74
CA PHE A 104 2.04 10.69 9.58
C PHE A 104 0.58 10.55 10.07
N GLY A 105 0.22 9.41 10.64
CA GLY A 105 -1.14 9.11 11.08
C GLY A 105 -1.20 7.97 12.09
N SER A 106 -2.38 7.40 12.27
CA SER A 106 -2.61 6.19 13.09
C SER A 106 -2.59 4.96 12.19
N GLY A 107 -1.86 3.90 12.53
CA GLY A 107 -1.88 2.67 11.74
C GLY A 107 -0.51 2.24 11.24
N TYR A 108 -0.41 1.84 9.98
CA TYR A 108 0.72 1.05 9.49
C TYR A 108 1.21 1.46 8.11
N GLU A 109 2.52 1.30 7.93
CA GLU A 109 3.21 1.23 6.65
C GLU A 109 3.65 -0.23 6.45
N VAL A 110 3.22 -0.83 5.33
CA VAL A 110 3.47 -2.24 4.98
C VAL A 110 4.25 -2.28 3.67
N ILE A 111 5.49 -2.73 3.75
CA ILE A 111 6.48 -2.66 2.67
C ILE A 111 6.76 -4.06 2.15
N PHE A 112 6.22 -4.40 0.98
CA PHE A 112 6.45 -5.68 0.31
C PHE A 112 7.68 -5.63 -0.60
N ASN A 113 8.07 -4.44 -1.05
CA ASN A 113 9.26 -4.20 -1.85
C ASN A 113 10.01 -2.98 -1.30
N GLU A 114 11.16 -3.22 -0.68
CA GLU A 114 12.00 -2.20 -0.05
C GLU A 114 12.41 -1.06 -0.98
N THR A 115 12.40 -1.26 -2.30
CA THR A 115 12.62 -0.17 -3.28
C THR A 115 11.69 1.02 -3.03
N PHE A 116 10.48 0.74 -2.54
CA PHE A 116 9.43 1.72 -2.26
C PHE A 116 9.28 2.08 -0.79
N ALA A 117 10.22 1.67 0.07
CA ALA A 117 10.32 2.25 1.41
C ALA A 117 10.62 3.75 1.30
N ASP A 118 10.03 4.57 2.17
CA ASP A 118 10.25 6.03 2.20
C ASP A 118 11.74 6.41 2.18
N GLU A 119 12.56 5.65 2.89
CA GLU A 119 14.00 5.87 2.98
C GLU A 119 14.77 5.59 1.69
N ASN A 120 14.17 4.94 0.70
CA ASN A 120 14.77 4.65 -0.60
C ASN A 120 14.28 5.58 -1.71
N ILE A 121 13.17 6.29 -1.48
CA ILE A 121 12.61 7.27 -2.40
C ILE A 121 13.23 8.66 -2.13
N ALA A 122 13.60 9.36 -3.21
CA ALA A 122 14.09 10.73 -3.17
C ALA A 122 13.05 11.74 -3.67
N ILE A 123 12.25 11.36 -4.67
CA ILE A 123 11.16 12.19 -5.20
C ILE A 123 9.97 11.30 -5.56
N LEU A 124 8.82 11.59 -4.98
CA LEU A 124 7.52 10.99 -5.26
C LEU A 124 6.89 11.60 -6.54
N PRO A 125 5.90 10.93 -7.17
CA PRO A 125 5.24 11.45 -8.36
C PRO A 125 4.58 12.82 -8.18
N ASN A 126 3.91 13.06 -7.05
CA ASN A 126 3.24 14.32 -6.73
C ASN A 126 4.23 15.49 -6.57
N GLU A 127 5.33 15.27 -5.85
CA GLU A 127 6.38 16.28 -5.66
C GLU A 127 6.98 16.72 -7.01
N ARG A 128 7.03 15.82 -8.01
CA ARG A 128 7.48 16.19 -9.36
C ARG A 128 6.53 17.12 -10.07
N ASP A 129 5.23 16.95 -9.90
CA ASP A 129 4.25 17.79 -10.57
C ASP A 129 4.26 19.20 -9.96
N GLU A 130 4.44 19.31 -8.65
CA GLU A 130 4.69 20.60 -7.97
C GLU A 130 5.93 21.32 -8.53
N LEU A 131 7.02 20.59 -8.76
CA LEU A 131 8.25 21.16 -9.36
C LEU A 131 8.06 21.67 -10.80
N LYS A 132 7.04 21.20 -11.53
CA LYS A 132 6.73 21.69 -12.89
C LYS A 132 5.90 22.96 -12.88
N VAL A 133 5.13 23.21 -11.82
CA VAL A 133 4.27 24.41 -11.69
C VAL A 133 5.09 25.67 -11.36
N VAL A 134 6.31 25.50 -10.83
CA VAL A 134 7.20 26.61 -10.42
C VAL A 134 8.15 27.08 -11.55
N LYS A 135 7.95 26.64 -12.81
CA LYS A 135 8.75 27.05 -13.98
C LYS A 135 7.93 27.80 -15.01
#